data_AF-A0A0M4GS03-F1
#
_entry.id   AF-A0A0M4GS03-F1
#
_cell.length_a   1.000
_cell.length_b   1.000
_cell.length_c   1.000
_cell.angle_alpha   90.00
_cell.angle_beta   90.00
_cell.angle_gamma   90.00
#
_symmetry.space_group_name_H-M   'P 1'
#
loop_
_entity.id
_entity.type
_entity.pdbx_description
1 polymer ?
#
loop_
_entity_poly.entity_id
_entity_poly.type
_entity_poly.pdbx_seq_one_letter_code
_entity_poly.pdbx_strand_id
1 'polypeptide(L)'
;MVSLALCIGTIGTALASPLYPIYQELWHLLPSHITYIFVAYMFGCLATLLFLGRTSNSVGFLRTLQIGIVFVVIGLLLSVIASNALWLGLGRFIIGIASGLISTSAMLGLITTIPDSHKKNAPQLSSIITVIGFGLGPFIGGLIAQFSHEPLVTPYLPIIVAAILCFFGLYRVKTPQFKPQPFSIAPHLEIPAPQYKSEFFIAGLTAFCAFGVFGLFASLSPSFVKDLIPWHGPFVSGAAISSILFISAIVQFFAKSLAAEKCLNYGLITLTMSLVLLALCMTMQWSSLFFLSDIFVGIGHGFGLMGAFGLIHKMTSIDNRAAVMSTYLFIGYLGTIVPIVAVGYLADHFGLTFGILGFCIVIGLLCLSLLMWHKKVHLIAD
;
A
#
# COMPACT_ATOMS: atom_id res chain seq x y z
N MET A 1 -16.68 -9.96 10.76
CA MET A 1 -17.09 -9.81 9.35
C MET A 1 -16.51 -8.57 8.70
N VAL A 2 -16.71 -7.35 9.21
CA VAL A 2 -16.08 -6.14 8.64
C VAL A 2 -14.55 -6.25 8.55
N SER A 3 -13.89 -6.68 9.63
CA SER A 3 -12.44 -6.94 9.63
C SER A 3 -12.01 -8.00 8.63
N LEU A 4 -12.83 -9.03 8.43
CA LEU A 4 -12.55 -10.11 7.47
C LEU A 4 -12.65 -9.59 6.03
N ALA A 5 -13.68 -8.80 5.73
CA ALA A 5 -13.85 -8.17 4.42
C ALA A 5 -12.72 -7.19 4.10
N LEU A 6 -12.26 -6.42 5.10
CA LEU A 6 -11.07 -5.57 4.96
C LEU A 6 -9.84 -6.40 4.61
N CYS A 7 -9.58 -7.46 5.37
CA CYS A 7 -8.44 -8.35 5.15
C CYS A 7 -8.49 -9.02 3.77
N ILE A 8 -9.62 -9.62 3.39
CA ILE A 8 -9.79 -10.29 2.09
C ILE A 8 -9.66 -9.28 0.94
N GLY A 9 -10.24 -8.09 1.10
CA GLY A 9 -10.15 -7.03 0.10
C GLY A 9 -8.71 -6.59 -0.16
N THR A 10 -7.91 -6.50 0.90
CA THR A 10 -6.49 -6.09 0.80
C THR A 10 -5.55 -7.24 0.45
N ILE A 11 -5.96 -8.51 0.59
CA ILE A 11 -5.20 -9.64 0.03
C ILE A 11 -5.14 -9.53 -1.50
N GLY A 12 -6.27 -9.22 -2.15
CA GLY A 12 -6.36 -9.17 -3.61
C GLY A 12 -5.50 -8.09 -4.27
N THR A 13 -5.10 -7.04 -3.54
CA THR A 13 -4.41 -5.87 -4.09
C THR A 13 -2.94 -6.08 -4.39
N ALA A 14 -2.25 -6.95 -3.65
CA ALA A 14 -0.82 -7.23 -3.86
C ALA A 14 -0.52 -8.67 -4.27
N LEU A 15 -1.55 -9.52 -4.41
CA LEU A 15 -1.42 -10.92 -4.82
C LEU A 15 -0.69 -11.13 -6.16
N ALA A 16 -0.85 -10.20 -7.11
CA ALA A 16 -0.25 -10.32 -8.45
C ALA A 16 1.27 -10.04 -8.47
N SER A 17 1.81 -9.33 -7.48
CA SER A 17 3.22 -8.92 -7.43
C SER A 17 4.24 -10.05 -7.62
N PRO A 18 4.17 -11.18 -6.88
CA PRO A 18 5.09 -12.31 -7.08
C PRO A 18 4.93 -13.01 -8.44
N LEU A 19 3.86 -12.72 -9.20
CA LEU A 19 3.57 -13.34 -10.49
C LEU A 19 4.11 -12.51 -11.67
N TYR A 20 4.51 -11.26 -11.43
CA TYR A 20 5.01 -10.37 -12.49
C TYR A 20 6.17 -10.93 -13.30
N PRO A 21 7.16 -11.66 -12.73
CA PRO A 21 8.21 -12.27 -13.55
C PRO A 21 7.66 -13.30 -14.54
N ILE A 22 6.62 -14.06 -14.15
CA ILE A 22 5.97 -15.05 -15.03
C ILE A 22 5.21 -14.33 -16.15
N TYR A 23 4.45 -13.28 -15.83
CA TYR A 23 3.81 -12.44 -16.86
C TYR A 23 4.83 -11.79 -17.79
N GLN A 24 5.96 -11.36 -17.25
CA GLN A 24 7.02 -10.70 -18.00
C GLN A 24 7.65 -11.65 -19.02
N GLU A 25 7.93 -12.88 -18.60
CA GLU A 25 8.48 -13.93 -19.48
C GLU A 25 7.45 -14.36 -20.53
N LEU A 26 6.20 -14.63 -20.12
CA LEU A 26 5.14 -15.13 -21.00
C LEU A 26 4.72 -14.13 -22.08
N TRP A 27 4.64 -12.84 -21.73
CA TRP A 27 4.16 -11.78 -22.63
C TRP A 27 5.29 -10.88 -23.14
N HIS A 28 6.55 -11.26 -22.94
CA HIS A 28 7.74 -10.50 -23.34
C HIS A 28 7.68 -9.03 -22.92
N LEU A 29 7.30 -8.79 -21.66
CA LEU A 29 7.10 -7.43 -21.16
C LEU A 29 8.42 -6.75 -20.81
N LEU A 30 8.48 -5.46 -21.09
CA LEU A 30 9.51 -4.58 -20.57
C LEU A 30 9.26 -4.25 -19.08
N PRO A 31 10.30 -3.88 -18.32
CA PRO A 31 10.14 -3.37 -16.96
C PRO A 31 9.06 -2.28 -16.82
N SER A 32 8.96 -1.33 -17.76
CA SER A 32 7.91 -0.30 -17.72
C SER A 32 6.49 -0.86 -17.80
N HIS A 33 6.25 -1.94 -18.55
CA HIS A 33 4.93 -2.56 -18.60
C HIS A 33 4.53 -3.14 -17.25
N ILE A 34 5.48 -3.75 -16.52
CA ILE A 34 5.25 -4.24 -15.16
C ILE A 34 4.95 -3.07 -14.21
N THR A 35 5.67 -1.96 -14.33
CA THR A 35 5.38 -0.77 -13.51
C THR A 35 4.01 -0.20 -13.83
N TYR A 36 3.58 -0.15 -15.10
CA TYR A 36 2.23 0.28 -15.49
C TYR A 36 1.13 -0.60 -14.92
N ILE A 37 1.27 -1.93 -15.02
CA ILE A 37 0.34 -2.90 -14.45
C ILE A 37 0.27 -2.73 -12.92
N PHE A 38 1.41 -2.51 -12.27
CA PHE A 38 1.47 -2.28 -10.84
C PHE A 38 0.83 -0.94 -10.46
N VAL A 39 1.14 0.18 -11.11
CA VAL A 39 0.55 1.47 -10.73
C VAL A 39 -0.93 1.59 -11.12
N ALA A 40 -1.44 0.76 -12.02
CA ALA A 40 -2.85 0.75 -12.39
C ALA A 40 -3.79 0.58 -11.17
N TYR A 41 -3.47 -0.30 -10.21
CA TYR A 41 -4.28 -0.38 -8.99
C TYR A 41 -4.13 0.86 -8.11
N MET A 42 -2.95 1.49 -8.07
CA MET A 42 -2.76 2.74 -7.34
C MET A 42 -3.57 3.88 -7.93
N PHE A 43 -3.69 3.95 -9.25
CA PHE A 43 -4.64 4.85 -9.90
C PHE A 43 -6.09 4.56 -9.52
N GLY A 44 -6.49 3.29 -9.42
CA GLY A 44 -7.82 2.91 -8.94
C GLY A 44 -8.08 3.34 -7.49
N CYS A 45 -7.09 3.14 -6.60
CA CYS A 45 -7.12 3.61 -5.22
C CYS A 45 -7.25 5.13 -5.16
N LEU A 46 -6.45 5.85 -5.94
CA LEU A 46 -6.44 7.31 -6.02
C LEU A 46 -7.77 7.86 -6.55
N ALA A 47 -8.30 7.28 -7.63
CA ALA A 47 -9.59 7.65 -8.19
C ALA A 47 -10.71 7.46 -7.15
N THR A 48 -10.67 6.36 -6.41
CA THR A 48 -11.67 6.09 -5.38
C THR A 48 -11.54 7.03 -4.20
N LEU A 49 -10.32 7.32 -3.76
CA LEU A 49 -10.07 8.30 -2.71
C LEU A 49 -10.65 9.67 -3.08
N LEU A 50 -10.41 10.13 -4.31
CA LEU A 50 -10.82 11.45 -4.79
C LEU A 50 -12.33 11.54 -5.05
N PHE A 51 -12.90 10.56 -5.75
CA PHE A 51 -14.25 10.68 -6.30
C PHE A 51 -15.29 9.86 -5.53
N LEU A 52 -14.86 8.81 -4.83
CA LEU A 52 -15.75 7.84 -4.18
C LEU A 52 -15.55 7.73 -2.66
N GLY A 53 -14.64 8.51 -2.05
CA GLY A 53 -14.31 8.43 -0.63
C GLY A 53 -15.50 8.70 0.31
N ARG A 54 -16.52 9.41 -0.18
CA ARG A 54 -17.76 9.72 0.55
C ARG A 54 -18.90 8.73 0.32
N THR A 55 -18.69 7.69 -0.50
CA THR A 55 -19.75 6.72 -0.85
C THR A 55 -20.39 6.11 0.41
N SER A 56 -19.58 5.74 1.40
CA SER A 56 -20.06 5.20 2.69
C SER A 56 -20.95 6.17 3.48
N ASN A 57 -20.77 7.48 3.31
CA ASN A 57 -21.60 8.51 3.94
C ASN A 57 -22.93 8.73 3.21
N SER A 58 -23.11 8.16 2.02
CA SER A 58 -24.37 8.27 1.25
C SER A 58 -25.16 6.97 1.22
N VAL A 59 -24.50 5.83 0.97
CA VAL A 59 -25.18 4.52 0.85
C VAL A 59 -25.00 3.62 2.06
N GLY A 60 -24.21 4.05 3.05
CA GLY A 60 -23.90 3.30 4.27
C GLY A 60 -22.71 2.35 4.09
N PHE A 61 -21.94 2.17 5.18
CA PHE A 61 -20.67 1.42 5.13
C PHE A 61 -20.84 -0.03 4.65
N LEU A 62 -21.91 -0.73 5.05
CA LEU A 62 -22.08 -2.14 4.71
C LEU A 62 -22.33 -2.34 3.20
N ARG A 63 -23.15 -1.49 2.58
CA ARG A 63 -23.38 -1.53 1.13
C ARG A 63 -22.12 -1.16 0.35
N THR A 64 -21.39 -0.13 0.79
CA THR A 64 -20.10 0.22 0.15
C THR A 64 -19.11 -0.94 0.23
N LEU A 65 -19.05 -1.64 1.36
CA LEU A 65 -18.17 -2.80 1.56
C LEU A 65 -18.58 -3.95 0.62
N GLN A 66 -19.87 -4.24 0.49
CA GLN A 66 -20.41 -5.22 -0.45
C GLN A 66 -20.04 -4.88 -1.90
N ILE A 67 -20.24 -3.62 -2.32
CA ILE A 67 -19.86 -3.14 -3.65
C ILE A 67 -18.36 -3.32 -3.88
N GLY A 68 -17.55 -2.93 -2.89
CA GLY A 68 -16.10 -3.14 -2.92
C GLY A 68 -15.72 -4.61 -3.12
N ILE A 69 -16.33 -5.54 -2.37
CA ILE A 69 -16.06 -6.97 -2.53
C ILE A 69 -16.45 -7.47 -3.94
N VAL A 70 -17.57 -7.00 -4.51
CA VAL A 70 -17.94 -7.31 -5.89
C VAL A 70 -16.87 -6.84 -6.88
N PHE A 71 -16.36 -5.61 -6.74
CA PHE A 71 -15.28 -5.12 -7.59
C PHE A 71 -13.98 -5.92 -7.41
N VAL A 72 -13.62 -6.34 -6.17
CA VAL A 72 -12.47 -7.23 -5.96
C VAL A 72 -12.65 -8.53 -6.75
N VAL A 73 -13.81 -9.17 -6.65
CA VAL A 73 -14.08 -10.43 -7.38
C VAL A 73 -13.97 -10.22 -8.88
N ILE A 74 -14.56 -9.16 -9.42
CA ILE A 74 -14.47 -8.83 -10.85
C ILE A 74 -13.02 -8.64 -11.28
N GLY A 75 -12.25 -7.83 -10.55
CA GLY A 75 -10.86 -7.56 -10.91
C GLY A 75 -9.93 -8.79 -10.78
N LEU A 76 -10.19 -9.68 -9.81
CA LEU A 76 -9.48 -10.96 -9.70
C LEU A 76 -9.86 -11.90 -10.85
N LEU A 77 -11.14 -11.99 -11.23
CA LEU A 77 -11.59 -12.79 -12.38
C LEU A 77 -10.98 -12.28 -13.69
N LEU A 78 -10.93 -10.96 -13.89
CA LEU A 78 -10.24 -10.35 -15.03
C LEU A 78 -8.76 -10.68 -15.06
N SER A 79 -8.12 -10.78 -13.89
CA SER A 79 -6.71 -11.20 -13.79
C SER A 79 -6.54 -12.67 -14.19
N VAL A 80 -7.47 -13.55 -13.81
CA VAL A 80 -7.46 -14.98 -14.18
C VAL A 80 -7.58 -15.19 -15.68
N ILE A 81 -8.47 -14.45 -16.35
CA ILE A 81 -8.70 -14.59 -17.80
C ILE A 81 -7.81 -13.67 -18.64
N ALA A 82 -6.85 -12.99 -18.02
CA ALA A 82 -6.03 -12.01 -18.70
C ALA A 82 -5.18 -12.68 -19.79
N SER A 83 -5.37 -12.23 -21.04
CA SER A 83 -4.60 -12.70 -22.20
C SER A 83 -3.40 -11.82 -22.51
N ASN A 84 -3.34 -10.62 -21.93
CA ASN A 84 -2.27 -9.65 -22.12
C ASN A 84 -2.22 -8.63 -20.97
N ALA A 85 -1.18 -7.78 -20.99
CA ALA A 85 -0.93 -6.75 -20.00
C ALA A 85 -2.09 -5.75 -19.82
N LEU A 86 -2.84 -5.44 -20.89
CA LEU A 86 -3.96 -4.50 -20.81
C LEU A 86 -5.11 -5.07 -19.98
N TRP A 87 -5.50 -6.32 -20.26
CA TRP A 87 -6.54 -7.02 -19.47
C TRP A 87 -6.14 -7.12 -18.00
N LEU A 88 -4.88 -7.48 -17.73
CA LEU A 88 -4.37 -7.52 -16.36
C LEU A 88 -4.43 -6.13 -15.72
N GLY A 89 -3.93 -5.10 -16.41
CA GLY A 89 -3.97 -3.71 -15.95
C GLY A 89 -5.37 -3.19 -15.61
N LEU A 90 -6.38 -3.52 -16.43
CA LEU A 90 -7.79 -3.22 -16.14
C LEU A 90 -8.27 -3.93 -14.88
N GLY A 91 -7.94 -5.22 -14.72
CA GLY A 91 -8.21 -5.97 -13.49
C GLY A 91 -7.57 -5.32 -12.26
N ARG A 92 -6.30 -4.89 -12.37
CA ARG A 92 -5.57 -4.17 -11.32
C ARG A 92 -6.24 -2.84 -10.98
N PHE A 93 -6.64 -2.04 -11.97
CA PHE A 93 -7.35 -0.78 -11.76
C PHE A 93 -8.67 -0.98 -11.00
N ILE A 94 -9.46 -1.98 -11.38
CA ILE A 94 -10.71 -2.34 -10.71
C ILE A 94 -10.45 -2.80 -9.26
N ILE A 95 -9.42 -3.62 -9.02
CA ILE A 95 -8.99 -4.01 -7.67
C ILE A 95 -8.59 -2.77 -6.85
N GLY A 96 -7.95 -1.78 -7.48
CA GLY A 96 -7.65 -0.49 -6.87
C GLY A 96 -8.90 0.26 -6.41
N ILE A 97 -9.93 0.30 -7.27
CA ILE A 97 -11.22 0.91 -6.91
C ILE A 97 -11.83 0.18 -5.71
N ALA A 98 -11.85 -1.14 -5.80
CA ALA A 98 -12.35 -2.00 -4.75
C ALA A 98 -11.65 -1.76 -3.40
N SER A 99 -10.33 -1.67 -3.42
CA SER A 99 -9.49 -1.39 -2.24
C SER A 99 -9.86 -0.07 -1.56
N GLY A 100 -10.03 1.01 -2.32
CA GLY A 100 -10.42 2.30 -1.76
C GLY A 100 -11.80 2.27 -1.11
N LEU A 101 -12.77 1.60 -1.74
CA LEU A 101 -14.13 1.45 -1.22
C LEU A 101 -14.13 0.59 0.05
N ILE A 102 -13.41 -0.53 0.04
CA ILE A 102 -13.29 -1.43 1.18
C ILE A 102 -12.59 -0.74 2.34
N SER A 103 -11.45 -0.08 2.11
CA SER A 103 -10.65 0.54 3.17
C SER A 103 -11.43 1.64 3.90
N THR A 104 -12.09 2.53 3.16
CA THR A 104 -12.88 3.63 3.73
C THR A 104 -14.14 3.12 4.44
N SER A 105 -14.88 2.19 3.83
CA SER A 105 -16.10 1.64 4.41
C SER A 105 -15.83 0.72 5.61
N ALA A 106 -14.77 -0.09 5.58
CA ALA A 106 -14.42 -0.96 6.67
C ALA A 106 -13.95 -0.18 7.90
N MET A 107 -13.23 0.94 7.71
CA MET A 107 -12.86 1.82 8.83
C MET A 107 -14.11 2.35 9.56
N LEU A 108 -15.09 2.87 8.81
CA LEU A 108 -16.37 3.31 9.37
C LEU A 108 -17.14 2.15 10.01
N GLY A 109 -17.17 0.99 9.34
CA GLY A 109 -17.79 -0.23 9.86
C GLY A 109 -17.15 -0.69 11.17
N LEU A 110 -15.82 -0.62 11.30
CA LEU A 110 -15.10 -1.00 12.50
C LEU A 110 -15.38 -0.04 13.64
N ILE A 111 -15.36 1.27 13.40
CA ILE A 111 -15.71 2.29 14.40
C ILE A 111 -17.16 2.12 14.90
N THR A 112 -18.08 1.72 14.02
CA THR A 112 -19.50 1.55 14.37
C THR A 112 -19.84 0.22 15.03
N THR A 113 -19.03 -0.84 14.81
CA THR A 113 -19.31 -2.20 15.30
C THR A 113 -18.45 -2.62 16.49
N ILE A 114 -17.33 -1.94 16.75
CA ILE A 114 -16.47 -2.24 17.89
C ILE A 114 -17.10 -1.72 19.20
N PRO A 115 -16.91 -2.40 20.35
CA PRO A 115 -17.35 -1.90 21.65
C PRO A 115 -16.81 -0.50 21.96
N ASP A 116 -17.60 0.30 22.69
CA ASP A 116 -17.25 1.70 23.03
C ASP A 116 -15.89 1.83 23.71
N SER A 117 -15.52 0.87 24.57
CA SER A 117 -14.23 0.81 25.25
C SER A 117 -13.02 0.76 24.30
N HIS A 118 -13.22 0.31 23.06
CA HIS A 118 -12.15 0.09 22.07
C HIS A 118 -12.26 1.00 20.85
N LYS A 119 -13.27 1.89 20.76
CA LYS A 119 -13.46 2.80 19.63
C LYS A 119 -12.23 3.67 19.32
N LYS A 120 -11.50 4.10 20.35
CA LYS A 120 -10.26 4.88 20.20
C LYS A 120 -9.17 4.14 19.41
N ASN A 121 -9.18 2.81 19.43
CA ASN A 121 -8.19 1.96 18.77
C ASN A 121 -8.64 1.54 17.36
N ALA A 122 -9.86 1.85 16.94
CA ALA A 122 -10.40 1.39 15.65
C ALA A 122 -9.58 1.84 14.43
N PRO A 123 -9.07 3.09 14.34
CA PRO A 123 -8.21 3.50 13.23
C PRO A 123 -6.92 2.68 13.15
N GLN A 124 -6.26 2.45 14.30
CA GLN A 124 -5.04 1.67 14.36
C GLN A 124 -5.28 0.20 14.01
N LEU A 125 -6.36 -0.39 14.53
CA LEU A 125 -6.75 -1.75 14.21
C LEU A 125 -7.07 -1.91 12.72
N SER A 126 -7.76 -0.93 12.12
CA SER A 126 -8.01 -0.90 10.67
C SER A 126 -6.70 -0.86 9.87
N SER A 127 -5.73 -0.04 10.28
CA SER A 127 -4.41 0.02 9.64
C SER A 127 -3.68 -1.33 9.72
N ILE A 128 -3.60 -1.92 10.92
CA ILE A 128 -2.93 -3.20 11.14
C ILE A 128 -3.57 -4.32 10.30
N ILE A 129 -4.91 -4.42 10.29
CA ILE A 129 -5.63 -5.41 9.47
C ILE A 129 -5.36 -5.18 7.98
N THR A 130 -5.36 -3.92 7.54
CA THR A 130 -5.09 -3.56 6.14
C THR A 130 -3.71 -4.02 5.73
N VAL A 131 -2.67 -3.70 6.50
CA VAL A 131 -1.27 -4.05 6.22
C VAL A 131 -1.06 -5.56 6.28
N ILE A 132 -1.65 -6.26 7.26
CA ILE A 132 -1.57 -7.72 7.33
C ILE A 132 -2.23 -8.36 6.11
N GLY A 133 -3.44 -7.93 5.73
CA GLY A 133 -4.11 -8.46 4.53
C GLY A 133 -3.30 -8.17 3.26
N PHE A 134 -2.75 -6.96 3.14
CA PHE A 134 -1.86 -6.59 2.03
C PHE A 134 -0.62 -7.49 1.96
N GLY A 135 -0.04 -7.86 3.11
CA GLY A 135 1.09 -8.79 3.21
C GLY A 135 0.72 -10.24 2.93
N LEU A 136 -0.48 -10.68 3.31
CA LEU A 136 -0.96 -12.03 3.00
C LEU A 136 -1.16 -12.25 1.49
N GLY A 137 -1.44 -11.19 0.72
CA GLY A 137 -1.58 -11.25 -0.75
C GLY A 137 -0.37 -11.87 -1.46
N PRO A 138 0.80 -11.22 -1.44
CA PRO A 138 2.03 -11.75 -2.03
C PRO A 138 2.44 -13.10 -1.43
N PHE A 139 2.24 -13.32 -0.12
CA PHE A 139 2.60 -14.58 0.53
C PHE A 139 1.81 -15.75 -0.06
N ILE A 140 0.48 -15.65 -0.03
CA ILE A 140 -0.43 -16.68 -0.57
C ILE A 140 -0.26 -16.80 -2.08
N GLY A 141 -0.17 -15.66 -2.77
CA GLY A 141 0.03 -15.57 -4.21
C GLY A 141 1.29 -16.33 -4.67
N GLY A 142 2.42 -16.01 -4.04
CA GLY A 142 3.70 -16.63 -4.31
C GLY A 142 3.75 -18.10 -3.92
N LEU A 143 3.22 -18.46 -2.74
CA LEU A 143 3.19 -19.84 -2.27
C LEU A 143 2.40 -20.74 -3.21
N ILE A 144 1.19 -20.35 -3.59
CA ILE A 144 0.35 -21.16 -4.49
C ILE A 144 0.99 -21.23 -5.88
N ALA A 145 1.48 -20.11 -6.41
CA ALA A 145 2.09 -20.09 -7.74
C ALA A 145 3.34 -20.96 -7.83
N GLN A 146 4.16 -21.00 -6.79
CA GLN A 146 5.38 -21.82 -6.76
C GLN A 146 5.11 -23.32 -6.98
N PHE A 147 3.98 -23.82 -6.50
CA PHE A 147 3.65 -25.25 -6.49
C PHE A 147 2.46 -25.60 -7.39
N SER A 148 2.05 -24.69 -8.27
CA SER A 148 0.91 -24.86 -9.17
C SER A 148 1.34 -25.17 -10.61
N HIS A 149 0.55 -25.97 -11.31
CA HIS A 149 0.65 -26.16 -12.76
C HIS A 149 0.21 -24.92 -13.56
N GLU A 150 -0.76 -24.16 -13.04
CA GLU A 150 -1.25 -22.92 -13.65
C GLU A 150 -1.01 -21.73 -12.70
N PRO A 151 0.23 -21.22 -12.60
CA PRO A 151 0.63 -20.22 -11.60
C PRO A 151 0.00 -18.85 -11.81
N LEU A 152 -0.57 -18.57 -13.00
CA LEU A 152 -1.29 -17.33 -13.30
C LEU A 152 -2.80 -17.41 -13.02
N VAL A 153 -3.32 -18.58 -12.64
CA VAL A 153 -4.75 -18.81 -12.40
C VAL A 153 -5.01 -19.21 -10.95
N THR A 154 -4.37 -20.29 -10.49
CA THR A 154 -4.70 -20.90 -9.20
C THR A 154 -4.50 -20.00 -7.99
N PRO A 155 -3.54 -19.04 -7.93
CA PRO A 155 -3.42 -18.19 -6.75
C PRO A 155 -4.62 -17.26 -6.52
N TYR A 156 -5.33 -16.89 -7.60
CA TYR A 156 -6.49 -16.01 -7.53
C TYR A 156 -7.74 -16.73 -7.00
N LEU A 157 -7.89 -18.04 -7.26
CA LEU A 157 -9.13 -18.78 -7.01
C LEU A 157 -9.53 -18.82 -5.52
N PRO A 158 -8.65 -19.16 -4.55
CA PRO A 158 -9.02 -19.17 -3.14
C PRO A 158 -9.48 -17.81 -2.63
N ILE A 159 -8.87 -16.73 -3.14
CA ILE A 159 -9.22 -15.36 -2.73
C ILE A 159 -10.56 -14.95 -3.32
N ILE A 160 -10.85 -15.34 -4.57
CA ILE A 160 -12.18 -15.15 -5.18
C ILE A 160 -13.25 -15.87 -4.35
N VAL A 161 -13.03 -17.15 -4.01
CA VAL A 161 -13.96 -17.94 -3.20
C VAL A 161 -14.15 -17.30 -1.82
N ALA A 162 -13.06 -16.92 -1.15
CA ALA A 162 -13.12 -16.25 0.15
C ALA A 162 -13.89 -14.92 0.08
N ALA A 163 -13.68 -14.12 -0.98
CA ALA A 163 -14.39 -12.87 -1.20
C ALA A 163 -15.90 -13.09 -1.41
N ILE A 164 -16.29 -14.10 -2.19
CA ILE A 164 -17.70 -14.47 -2.39
C ILE A 164 -18.34 -14.92 -1.07
N LEU A 165 -17.67 -15.79 -0.31
CA LEU A 165 -18.15 -16.21 1.01
C LEU A 165 -18.29 -15.03 1.98
N CYS A 166 -17.32 -14.11 1.94
CA CYS A 166 -17.36 -12.89 2.74
C CYS A 166 -18.54 -11.99 2.36
N PHE A 167 -18.80 -11.81 1.05
CA PHE A 167 -19.94 -11.05 0.54
C PHE A 167 -21.26 -11.55 1.12
N PHE A 168 -21.50 -12.87 1.09
CA PHE A 168 -22.69 -13.47 1.69
C PHE A 168 -22.69 -13.34 3.23
N GLY A 169 -21.52 -13.46 3.86
CA GLY A 169 -21.36 -13.25 5.30
C GLY A 169 -21.71 -11.83 5.77
N LEU A 170 -21.52 -10.80 4.92
CA LEU A 170 -21.84 -9.41 5.24
C LEU A 170 -23.34 -9.18 5.46
N TYR A 171 -24.24 -9.96 4.86
CA TYR A 171 -25.69 -9.86 5.12
C TYR A 171 -26.08 -10.20 6.56
N ARG A 172 -25.21 -10.88 7.31
CA ARG A 172 -25.43 -11.18 8.74
C ARG A 172 -25.03 -10.03 9.66
N VAL A 173 -24.37 -9.00 9.14
CA VAL A 173 -23.92 -7.84 9.93
C VAL A 173 -25.10 -6.91 10.17
N LYS A 174 -25.47 -6.74 11.44
CA LYS A 174 -26.48 -5.75 11.83
C LYS A 174 -25.87 -4.35 11.73
N THR A 175 -26.52 -3.46 11.00
CA THR A 175 -26.11 -2.06 10.89
C THR A 175 -26.95 -1.18 11.81
N PRO A 176 -26.34 -0.24 12.55
CA PRO A 176 -27.10 0.80 13.24
C PRO A 176 -27.86 1.68 12.23
N GLN A 177 -28.91 2.36 12.69
CA GLN A 177 -29.60 3.36 11.86
C GLN A 177 -28.60 4.42 11.39
N PHE A 178 -28.62 4.69 10.09
CA PHE A 178 -27.73 5.63 9.43
C PHE A 178 -28.58 6.67 8.69
N LYS A 179 -28.18 7.93 8.77
CA LYS A 179 -28.78 9.03 8.01
C LYS A 179 -27.93 9.27 6.76
N PRO A 180 -28.45 8.99 5.56
CA PRO A 180 -27.76 9.27 4.31
C PRO A 180 -27.39 10.74 4.18
N GLN A 181 -26.13 11.02 3.84
CA GLN A 181 -25.70 12.33 3.39
C GLN A 181 -25.75 12.40 1.85
N PRO A 182 -25.97 13.58 1.26
CA PRO A 182 -25.93 13.75 -0.19
C PRO A 182 -24.61 13.24 -0.77
N PHE A 183 -24.70 12.45 -1.84
CA PHE A 183 -23.51 12.00 -2.56
C PHE A 183 -22.89 13.18 -3.30
N SER A 184 -21.56 13.30 -3.19
CA SER A 184 -20.79 14.29 -3.93
C SER A 184 -19.55 13.62 -4.50
N ILE A 185 -19.39 13.73 -5.82
CA ILE A 185 -18.24 13.22 -6.56
C ILE A 185 -17.08 14.23 -6.55
N ALA A 186 -17.31 15.45 -6.08
CA ALA A 186 -16.30 16.50 -6.08
C ALA A 186 -15.17 16.12 -5.10
N PRO A 187 -13.91 16.06 -5.55
CA PRO A 187 -12.79 15.76 -4.68
C PRO A 187 -12.66 16.84 -3.62
N HIS A 188 -12.39 16.42 -2.39
CA HIS A 188 -12.24 17.31 -1.26
C HIS A 188 -10.91 17.03 -0.56
N LEU A 189 -9.88 17.76 -1.00
CA LEU A 189 -8.57 17.77 -0.39
C LEU A 189 -8.46 19.00 0.52
N GLU A 190 -7.99 18.79 1.73
CA GLU A 190 -7.76 19.84 2.71
C GLU A 190 -6.33 19.77 3.26
N ILE A 191 -5.75 20.91 3.56
CA ILE A 191 -4.45 21.05 4.22
C ILE A 191 -4.75 21.61 5.63
N PRO A 192 -4.05 21.17 6.69
CA PRO A 192 -4.30 21.68 8.04
C PRO A 192 -3.98 23.18 8.16
N ALA A 193 -4.33 23.73 9.32
CA ALA A 193 -4.12 25.15 9.62
C ALA A 193 -2.67 25.59 9.35
N PRO A 194 -2.43 26.86 8.95
CA PRO A 194 -1.12 27.34 8.48
C PRO A 194 0.05 27.01 9.40
N GLN A 195 -0.15 26.99 10.73
CA GLN A 195 0.91 26.65 11.69
C GLN A 195 1.43 25.21 11.57
N TYR A 196 0.61 24.27 11.08
CA TYR A 196 0.98 22.86 10.90
C TYR A 196 1.42 22.53 9.47
N LYS A 197 1.40 23.51 8.55
CA LYS A 197 1.62 23.27 7.11
C LYS A 197 2.95 22.58 6.83
N SER A 198 4.04 23.05 7.44
CA SER A 198 5.38 22.45 7.24
C SER A 198 5.42 21.01 7.71
N GLU A 199 4.94 20.74 8.92
CA GLU A 199 4.94 19.41 9.53
C GLU A 199 4.02 18.44 8.75
N PHE A 200 2.91 18.93 8.22
CA PHE A 200 2.04 18.17 7.33
C PHE A 200 2.73 17.75 6.03
N PHE A 201 3.45 18.68 5.36
CA PHE A 201 4.19 18.33 4.14
C PHE A 201 5.34 17.37 4.42
N ILE A 202 6.01 17.48 5.57
CA ILE A 202 7.03 16.52 5.98
C ILE A 202 6.39 15.13 6.16
N ALA A 203 5.26 15.03 6.87
CA ALA A 203 4.53 13.78 7.06
C ALA A 203 4.05 13.19 5.72
N GLY A 204 3.46 14.02 4.85
CA GLY A 204 2.99 13.62 3.52
C GLY A 204 4.12 13.15 2.61
N LEU A 205 5.24 13.87 2.54
CA LEU A 205 6.40 13.46 1.75
C LEU A 205 7.14 12.27 2.35
N THR A 206 7.05 12.05 3.66
CA THR A 206 7.51 10.80 4.29
C THR A 206 6.67 9.62 3.79
N ALA A 207 5.35 9.79 3.63
CA ALA A 207 4.49 8.79 3.02
C ALA A 207 4.82 8.58 1.54
N PHE A 208 5.09 9.65 0.79
CA PHE A 208 5.57 9.57 -0.59
C PHE A 208 6.80 8.64 -0.68
N CYS A 209 7.79 8.86 0.19
CA CYS A 209 8.96 7.98 0.25
C CYS A 209 8.59 6.55 0.64
N ALA A 210 7.87 6.35 1.75
CA ALA A 210 7.54 5.02 2.25
C ALA A 210 6.76 4.17 1.24
N PHE A 211 5.75 4.77 0.58
CA PHE A 211 4.91 4.12 -0.42
C PHE A 211 5.67 3.92 -1.73
N GLY A 212 6.57 4.84 -2.07
CA GLY A 212 7.47 4.69 -3.21
C GLY A 212 8.44 3.53 -3.03
N VAL A 213 9.14 3.47 -1.89
CA VAL A 213 10.10 2.40 -1.61
C VAL A 213 9.38 1.04 -1.57
N PHE A 214 8.26 0.94 -0.85
CA PHE A 214 7.46 -0.29 -0.89
C PHE A 214 6.99 -0.62 -2.31
N GLY A 215 6.55 0.38 -3.09
CA GLY A 215 6.13 0.21 -4.47
C GLY A 215 7.24 -0.35 -5.38
N LEU A 216 8.50 0.06 -5.17
CA LEU A 216 9.64 -0.47 -5.91
C LEU A 216 9.82 -1.96 -5.63
N PHE A 217 9.82 -2.33 -4.35
CA PHE A 217 9.95 -3.73 -3.94
C PHE A 217 8.77 -4.57 -4.43
N ALA A 218 7.54 -4.06 -4.31
CA ALA A 218 6.35 -4.79 -4.71
C ALA A 218 6.14 -4.92 -6.23
N SER A 219 6.83 -4.10 -7.05
CA SER A 219 6.69 -4.12 -8.51
C SER A 219 7.88 -4.77 -9.22
N LEU A 220 9.09 -4.27 -8.97
CA LEU A 220 10.28 -4.58 -9.77
C LEU A 220 11.23 -5.54 -9.07
N SER A 221 11.21 -5.65 -7.73
CA SER A 221 12.06 -6.63 -7.05
C SER A 221 11.91 -8.07 -7.53
N PRO A 222 10.70 -8.58 -7.82
CA PRO A 222 10.55 -9.94 -8.32
C PRO A 222 11.35 -10.19 -9.60
N SER A 223 11.51 -9.17 -10.45
CA SER A 223 12.15 -9.29 -11.76
C SER A 223 13.68 -9.31 -11.69
N PHE A 224 14.32 -8.62 -10.74
CA PHE A 224 15.79 -8.67 -10.59
C PHE A 224 16.27 -9.64 -9.51
N VAL A 225 15.41 -10.05 -8.58
CA VAL A 225 15.77 -11.04 -7.56
C VAL A 225 16.22 -12.35 -8.21
N LYS A 226 15.64 -12.73 -9.35
CA LYS A 226 16.04 -13.94 -10.11
C LYS A 226 17.52 -13.94 -10.50
N ASP A 227 18.12 -12.78 -10.72
CA ASP A 227 19.51 -12.67 -11.15
C ASP A 227 20.47 -12.50 -9.96
N LEU A 228 19.95 -12.19 -8.77
CA LEU A 228 20.74 -11.83 -7.58
C LEU A 228 20.85 -12.93 -6.52
N ILE A 229 19.89 -13.86 -6.46
CA ILE A 229 19.83 -14.84 -5.37
C ILE A 229 19.72 -16.28 -5.91
N PRO A 230 20.34 -17.28 -5.26
CA PRO A 230 20.27 -18.67 -5.71
C PRO A 230 18.89 -19.32 -5.52
N TRP A 231 17.99 -18.70 -4.74
CA TRP A 231 16.63 -19.20 -4.50
C TRP A 231 15.62 -18.47 -5.37
N HIS A 232 14.92 -19.20 -6.24
CA HIS A 232 14.10 -18.59 -7.27
C HIS A 232 12.63 -18.94 -7.13
N GLY A 233 11.79 -18.08 -7.71
CA GLY A 233 10.39 -18.36 -7.96
C GLY A 233 9.42 -17.50 -7.14
N PRO A 234 8.11 -17.59 -7.46
CA PRO A 234 7.10 -16.70 -6.91
C PRO A 234 7.02 -16.68 -5.38
N PHE A 235 7.32 -17.80 -4.70
CA PHE A 235 7.26 -17.83 -3.24
C PHE A 235 8.35 -16.98 -2.60
N VAL A 236 9.55 -16.92 -3.18
CA VAL A 236 10.65 -16.13 -2.63
C VAL A 236 10.34 -14.64 -2.73
N SER A 237 9.90 -14.18 -3.91
CA SER A 237 9.47 -12.79 -4.12
C SER A 237 8.25 -12.44 -3.27
N GLY A 238 7.28 -13.36 -3.19
CA GLY A 238 6.08 -13.22 -2.38
C GLY A 238 6.42 -13.07 -0.89
N ALA A 239 7.27 -13.94 -0.36
CA ALA A 239 7.71 -13.92 1.03
C ALA A 239 8.48 -12.64 1.38
N ALA A 240 9.37 -12.17 0.49
CA ALA A 240 10.09 -10.90 0.68
C ALA A 240 9.12 -9.71 0.80
N ILE A 241 8.25 -9.51 -0.20
CA ILE A 241 7.28 -8.40 -0.18
C ILE A 241 6.36 -8.48 1.06
N SER A 242 5.96 -9.70 1.44
CA SER A 242 5.13 -9.92 2.64
C SER A 242 5.87 -9.59 3.93
N SER A 243 7.18 -9.87 3.97
CA SER A 243 8.06 -9.59 5.11
C SER A 243 8.05 -8.09 5.45
N ILE A 244 8.15 -7.21 4.44
CA ILE A 244 8.07 -5.75 4.61
C ILE A 244 6.81 -5.39 5.40
N LEU A 245 5.65 -5.90 4.97
CA LEU A 245 4.36 -5.52 5.51
C LEU A 245 4.12 -6.12 6.90
N PHE A 246 4.55 -7.35 7.14
CA PHE A 246 4.48 -7.95 8.48
C PHE A 246 5.39 -7.23 9.48
N ILE A 247 6.62 -6.90 9.08
CA ILE A 247 7.52 -6.08 9.90
C ILE A 247 6.92 -4.70 10.16
N SER A 248 6.32 -4.08 9.13
CA SER A 248 5.62 -2.80 9.29
C SER A 248 4.48 -2.87 10.29
N ALA A 249 3.67 -3.93 10.26
CA ALA A 249 2.58 -4.14 11.22
C ALA A 249 3.11 -4.35 12.65
N ILE A 250 4.18 -5.14 12.82
CA ILE A 250 4.86 -5.35 14.10
C ILE A 250 5.36 -4.00 14.66
N VAL A 251 6.03 -3.21 13.83
CA VAL A 251 6.56 -1.89 14.22
C VAL A 251 5.42 -0.94 14.60
N GLN A 252 4.33 -0.88 13.83
CA GLN A 252 3.15 -0.07 14.19
C GLN A 252 2.52 -0.49 15.52
N PHE A 253 2.53 -1.79 15.83
CA PHE A 253 1.98 -2.29 17.09
C PHE A 253 2.84 -1.89 18.31
N PHE A 254 4.16 -2.00 18.20
CA PHE A 254 5.09 -1.67 19.30
C PHE A 254 5.37 -0.17 19.41
N ALA A 255 5.34 0.59 18.32
CA ALA A 255 5.61 2.02 18.30
C ALA A 255 4.46 2.89 18.84
N LYS A 256 3.35 2.29 19.27
CA LYS A 256 2.15 3.00 19.75
C LYS A 256 2.39 3.95 20.93
N SER A 257 3.41 3.67 21.75
CA SER A 257 3.76 4.47 22.94
C SER A 257 4.84 5.52 22.65
N LEU A 258 5.42 5.52 21.45
CA LEU A 258 6.44 6.46 21.06
C LEU A 258 5.82 7.77 20.56
N ALA A 259 6.52 8.88 20.78
CA ALA A 259 6.15 10.16 20.23
C ALA A 259 6.15 10.10 18.69
N ALA A 260 5.11 10.67 18.06
CA ALA A 260 4.89 10.62 16.62
C ALA A 260 6.07 11.21 15.83
N GLU A 261 6.69 12.26 16.37
CA GLU A 261 7.86 12.94 15.85
C GLU A 261 9.08 12.00 15.78
N LYS A 262 9.28 11.19 16.84
CA LYS A 262 10.36 10.20 16.90
C LYS A 262 10.12 9.07 15.92
N CYS A 263 8.89 8.58 15.84
CA CYS A 263 8.49 7.58 14.85
C CYS A 263 8.77 8.07 13.43
N LEU A 264 8.38 9.30 13.08
CA LEU A 264 8.63 9.85 11.75
C LEU A 264 10.13 9.88 11.42
N ASN A 265 10.97 10.35 12.36
CA ASN A 265 12.42 10.40 12.20
C ASN A 265 13.05 9.01 12.05
N TYR A 266 12.66 8.04 12.90
CA TYR A 266 13.12 6.66 12.77
C TYR A 266 12.70 6.05 11.44
N GLY A 267 11.50 6.38 10.96
CA GLY A 267 11.02 6.01 9.63
C GLY A 267 11.94 6.50 8.52
N LEU A 268 12.24 7.79 8.48
CA LEU A 268 13.12 8.40 7.47
C LEU A 268 14.56 7.85 7.52
N ILE A 269 15.12 7.66 8.72
CA ILE A 269 16.46 7.09 8.89
C ILE A 269 16.52 5.66 8.34
N THR A 270 15.58 4.81 8.74
CA THR A 270 15.57 3.39 8.35
C THR A 270 15.22 3.20 6.87
N LEU A 271 14.34 4.02 6.28
CA LEU A 271 14.14 4.07 4.83
C LEU A 271 15.43 4.47 4.09
N THR A 272 16.16 5.46 4.58
CA THR A 272 17.44 5.86 3.96
C THR A 272 18.45 4.71 4.01
N MET A 273 18.59 4.04 5.15
CA MET A 273 19.45 2.87 5.30
C MET A 273 19.06 1.74 4.33
N SER A 274 17.75 1.47 4.19
CA SER A 274 17.24 0.50 3.22
C SER A 274 17.67 0.83 1.78
N LEU A 275 17.55 2.08 1.36
CA LEU A 275 17.92 2.53 0.01
C LEU A 275 19.43 2.42 -0.25
N VAL A 276 20.26 2.72 0.76
CA VAL A 276 21.72 2.50 0.69
C VAL A 276 22.02 1.01 0.53
N LEU A 277 21.39 0.15 1.33
CA LEU A 277 21.55 -1.30 1.25
C LEU A 277 21.11 -1.85 -0.11
N LEU A 278 20.00 -1.36 -0.67
CA LEU A 278 19.54 -1.75 -2.00
C LEU A 278 20.53 -1.29 -3.08
N ALA A 279 21.04 -0.06 -2.99
CA ALA A 279 22.04 0.44 -3.93
C ALA A 279 23.33 -0.39 -3.89
N LEU A 280 23.81 -0.76 -2.69
CA LEU A 280 24.95 -1.66 -2.52
C LEU A 280 24.66 -3.07 -3.05
N CYS A 281 23.43 -3.57 -2.84
CA CYS A 281 23.00 -4.85 -3.39
C CYS A 281 23.11 -4.87 -4.93
N MET A 282 22.69 -3.79 -5.59
CA MET A 282 22.77 -3.66 -7.06
C MET A 282 24.20 -3.58 -7.61
N THR A 283 25.15 -3.07 -6.84
CA THR A 283 26.56 -2.97 -7.29
C THR A 283 27.41 -4.18 -6.90
N MET A 284 27.18 -4.74 -5.72
CA MET A 284 27.96 -5.86 -5.18
C MET A 284 27.38 -7.23 -5.52
N GLN A 285 26.10 -7.30 -5.94
CA GLN A 285 25.38 -8.54 -6.27
C GLN A 285 25.30 -9.51 -5.08
N TRP A 286 25.27 -8.98 -3.85
CA TRP A 286 25.12 -9.78 -2.64
C TRP A 286 23.65 -9.90 -2.24
N SER A 287 23.12 -11.11 -2.36
CA SER A 287 21.73 -11.47 -2.05
C SER A 287 21.29 -11.11 -0.63
N SER A 288 22.19 -11.20 0.35
CA SER A 288 21.90 -10.86 1.74
C SER A 288 21.54 -9.38 1.95
N LEU A 289 22.12 -8.48 1.16
CA LEU A 289 21.83 -7.04 1.22
C LEU A 289 20.39 -6.74 0.78
N PHE A 290 19.82 -7.53 -0.13
CA PHE A 290 18.42 -7.40 -0.54
C PHE A 290 17.48 -7.66 0.63
N PHE A 291 17.64 -8.80 1.32
CA PHE A 291 16.80 -9.15 2.48
C PHE A 291 16.99 -8.19 3.65
N LEU A 292 18.22 -7.70 3.87
CA LEU A 292 18.45 -6.68 4.89
C LEU A 292 17.76 -5.36 4.51
N SER A 293 17.84 -4.96 3.24
CA SER A 293 17.12 -3.78 2.74
C SER A 293 15.61 -3.92 2.95
N ASP A 294 15.04 -5.09 2.62
CA ASP A 294 13.62 -5.46 2.78
C ASP A 294 13.15 -5.29 4.25
N ILE A 295 13.91 -5.79 5.21
CA ILE A 295 13.65 -5.61 6.64
C ILE A 295 13.61 -4.12 7.02
N PHE A 296 14.58 -3.34 6.53
CA PHE A 296 14.65 -1.91 6.82
C PHE A 296 13.52 -1.13 6.12
N VAL A 297 13.03 -1.56 4.94
CA VAL A 297 11.80 -1.00 4.35
C VAL A 297 10.64 -1.23 5.31
N GLY A 298 10.47 -2.45 5.83
CA GLY A 298 9.38 -2.78 6.74
C GLY A 298 9.38 -1.91 8.00
N ILE A 299 10.57 -1.74 8.60
CA ILE A 299 10.77 -0.88 9.76
C ILE A 299 10.44 0.58 9.43
N GLY A 300 11.01 1.09 8.34
CA GLY A 300 10.84 2.48 7.93
C GLY A 300 9.40 2.83 7.54
N HIS A 301 8.74 1.92 6.81
CA HIS A 301 7.34 2.02 6.45
C HIS A 301 6.44 2.03 7.69
N GLY A 302 6.66 1.11 8.65
CA GLY A 302 5.88 1.04 9.90
C GLY A 302 6.03 2.29 10.77
N PHE A 303 7.26 2.75 11.00
CA PHE A 303 7.52 3.97 11.76
C PHE A 303 7.00 5.22 11.06
N GLY A 304 7.19 5.32 9.74
CA GLY A 304 6.72 6.45 8.93
C GLY A 304 5.19 6.61 8.97
N LEU A 305 4.45 5.51 8.79
CA LEU A 305 2.98 5.51 8.93
C LEU A 305 2.54 5.89 10.34
N MET A 306 3.13 5.26 11.37
CA MET A 306 2.78 5.54 12.75
C MET A 306 3.05 7.00 13.13
N GLY A 307 4.20 7.54 12.71
CA GLY A 307 4.56 8.93 12.90
C GLY A 307 3.61 9.87 12.19
N ALA A 308 3.36 9.66 10.89
CA ALA A 308 2.47 10.51 10.11
C ALA A 308 1.03 10.51 10.65
N PHE A 309 0.48 9.35 11.01
CA PHE A 309 -0.86 9.27 11.60
C PHE A 309 -0.94 9.99 12.95
N GLY A 310 0.07 9.82 13.80
CA GLY A 310 0.14 10.52 15.09
C GLY A 310 0.22 12.03 14.92
N LEU A 311 1.03 12.51 13.98
CA LEU A 311 1.17 13.93 13.66
C LEU A 311 -0.12 14.52 13.11
N ILE A 312 -0.71 13.92 12.08
CA ILE A 312 -1.95 14.44 11.51
C ILE A 312 -3.09 14.39 12.53
N HIS A 313 -3.13 13.40 13.42
CA HIS A 313 -4.11 13.39 14.50
C HIS A 313 -3.99 14.61 15.42
N LYS A 314 -2.77 15.08 15.71
CA LYS A 314 -2.51 16.30 16.49
C LYS A 314 -2.90 17.59 15.74
N MET A 315 -2.77 17.59 14.41
CA MET A 315 -3.03 18.75 13.55
C MET A 315 -4.51 18.97 13.19
N THR A 316 -5.38 18.00 13.48
CA THR A 316 -6.74 17.93 12.92
C THR A 316 -7.82 17.77 13.98
N SER A 317 -8.99 18.36 13.70
CA SER A 317 -10.22 18.14 14.45
C SER A 317 -11.01 16.95 13.88
N ILE A 318 -12.10 16.56 14.54
CA ILE A 318 -12.96 15.46 14.06
C ILE A 318 -13.54 15.77 12.66
N ASP A 319 -13.80 17.05 12.38
CA ASP A 319 -14.49 17.49 11.16
C ASP A 319 -13.59 17.47 9.92
N ASN A 320 -12.33 17.89 10.06
CA ASN A 320 -11.41 17.99 8.91
C ASN A 320 -10.40 16.84 8.79
N ARG A 321 -10.26 15.98 9.81
CA ARG A 321 -9.29 14.88 9.82
C ARG A 321 -9.40 13.97 8.60
N ALA A 322 -10.61 13.63 8.18
CA ALA A 322 -10.82 12.77 7.01
C ALA A 322 -10.31 13.41 5.70
N ALA A 323 -10.52 14.72 5.52
CA ALA A 323 -10.07 15.46 4.35
C ALA A 323 -8.54 15.61 4.33
N VAL A 324 -7.93 15.93 5.48
CA VAL A 324 -6.47 16.03 5.63
C VAL A 324 -5.78 14.67 5.47
N MET A 325 -6.35 13.59 6.02
CA MET A 325 -5.91 12.21 5.78
C MET A 325 -5.98 11.84 4.29
N SER A 326 -7.01 12.31 3.58
CA SER A 326 -7.13 12.07 2.14
C SER A 326 -6.03 12.79 1.36
N THR A 327 -5.70 14.04 1.71
CA THR A 327 -4.56 14.75 1.12
C THR A 327 -3.23 14.04 1.41
N TYR A 328 -3.05 13.52 2.62
CA TYR A 328 -1.88 12.70 2.97
C TYR A 328 -1.78 11.43 2.11
N LEU A 329 -2.86 10.66 1.98
CA LEU A 329 -2.88 9.44 1.17
C LEU A 329 -2.70 9.75 -0.32
N PHE A 330 -3.24 10.87 -0.81
CA PHE A 330 -3.01 11.35 -2.16
C PHE A 330 -1.52 11.53 -2.44
N ILE A 331 -0.79 12.19 -1.53
CA ILE A 331 0.67 12.36 -1.64
C ILE A 331 1.38 10.98 -1.59
N GLY A 332 0.96 10.08 -0.69
CA GLY A 332 1.51 8.72 -0.62
C GLY A 332 1.33 7.92 -1.91
N TYR A 333 0.13 7.94 -2.51
CA TYR A 333 -0.14 7.27 -3.78
C TYR A 333 0.67 7.86 -4.94
N LEU A 334 0.86 9.19 -4.98
CA LEU A 334 1.78 9.81 -5.94
C LEU A 334 3.22 9.32 -5.74
N GLY A 335 3.63 9.05 -4.50
CA GLY A 335 4.92 8.46 -4.17
C GLY A 335 5.14 7.06 -4.72
N THR A 336 4.08 6.27 -4.89
CA THR A 336 4.17 5.03 -5.66
C THR A 336 4.09 5.30 -7.16
N ILE A 337 3.12 6.07 -7.63
CA ILE A 337 2.83 6.19 -9.06
C ILE A 337 3.99 6.82 -9.83
N VAL A 338 4.43 8.01 -9.42
CA VAL A 338 5.38 8.81 -10.20
C VAL A 338 6.78 8.17 -10.22
N PRO A 339 7.40 7.81 -9.08
CA PRO A 339 8.72 7.22 -9.06
C PRO A 339 8.77 5.84 -9.73
N ILE A 340 7.75 4.99 -9.57
CA ILE A 340 7.78 3.63 -10.11
C ILE A 340 7.60 3.62 -11.63
N VAL A 341 6.74 4.49 -12.16
CA VAL A 341 6.69 4.75 -13.61
C VAL A 341 8.04 5.23 -14.14
N ALA A 342 8.68 6.17 -13.43
CA ALA A 342 9.99 6.70 -13.83
C ALA A 342 11.07 5.60 -13.82
N VAL A 343 11.12 4.74 -12.79
CA VAL A 343 12.07 3.62 -12.74
C VAL A 343 11.87 2.66 -13.90
N GLY A 344 10.61 2.29 -14.21
CA GLY A 344 10.31 1.42 -15.34
C GLY A 344 10.79 2.02 -16.67
N TYR A 345 10.49 3.31 -16.91
CA TYR A 345 10.96 4.00 -18.11
C TYR A 345 12.49 4.07 -18.21
N LEU A 346 13.17 4.39 -17.11
CA LEU A 346 14.63 4.42 -17.06
C LEU A 346 15.24 3.03 -17.26
N ALA A 347 14.60 1.99 -16.72
CA ALA A 347 15.05 0.61 -16.88
C ALA A 347 15.00 0.15 -18.34
N ASP A 348 13.97 0.53 -19.09
CA ASP A 348 13.83 0.19 -20.51
C ASP A 348 14.94 0.82 -21.38
N HIS A 349 15.36 2.05 -21.06
CA HIS A 349 16.30 2.82 -21.89
C HIS A 349 17.76 2.71 -21.44
N PHE A 350 18.00 2.56 -20.14
CA PHE A 350 19.35 2.62 -19.54
C PHE A 350 19.69 1.38 -18.70
N GLY A 351 18.78 0.40 -18.64
CA GLY A 351 18.96 -0.82 -17.86
C GLY A 351 18.44 -0.71 -16.42
N LEU A 352 18.03 -1.85 -15.87
CA LEU A 352 17.33 -1.95 -14.59
C LEU A 352 18.16 -1.39 -13.41
N THR A 353 19.46 -1.68 -13.39
CA THR A 353 20.41 -1.15 -12.39
C THR A 353 20.42 0.38 -12.37
N PHE A 354 20.42 1.03 -13.54
CA PHE A 354 20.42 2.49 -13.63
C PHE A 354 19.13 3.09 -13.05
N GLY A 355 17.98 2.52 -13.41
CA GLY A 355 16.68 2.96 -12.89
C GLY A 355 16.58 2.83 -11.37
N ILE A 356 17.01 1.69 -10.82
CA ILE A 356 16.97 1.43 -9.36
C ILE A 356 17.95 2.34 -8.61
N LEU A 357 19.19 2.50 -9.08
CA LEU A 357 20.16 3.39 -8.44
C LEU A 357 19.69 4.85 -8.47
N GLY A 358 19.14 5.31 -9.59
CA GLY A 358 18.53 6.63 -9.70
C GLY A 358 17.42 6.85 -8.68
N PHE A 359 16.53 5.86 -8.51
CA PHE A 359 15.51 5.89 -7.47
C PHE A 359 16.10 5.96 -6.06
N CYS A 360 17.07 5.10 -5.74
CA CYS A 360 17.70 5.07 -4.43
C CYS A 360 18.33 6.42 -4.07
N ILE A 361 19.00 7.07 -5.03
CA ILE A 361 19.61 8.39 -4.84
C ILE A 361 18.53 9.45 -4.62
N VAL A 362 17.55 9.56 -5.53
CA VAL A 362 16.54 10.62 -5.48
C VAL A 362 15.67 10.50 -4.22
N ILE A 363 15.15 9.33 -3.92
CA ILE A 363 14.30 9.11 -2.74
C ILE A 363 15.13 9.15 -1.45
N GLY A 364 16.38 8.67 -1.48
CA GLY A 364 17.29 8.75 -0.34
C GLY A 364 17.63 10.20 0.05
N LEU A 365 17.94 11.05 -0.93
CA LEU A 365 18.14 12.48 -0.72
C LEU A 365 16.88 13.17 -0.22
N LEU A 366 15.70 12.78 -0.73
CA LEU A 366 14.43 13.28 -0.22
C LEU A 366 14.25 12.88 1.26
N CYS A 367 14.47 11.62 1.64
CA CYS A 367 14.39 11.19 3.04
C CYS A 367 15.34 11.99 3.96
N LEU A 368 16.59 12.20 3.53
CA LEU A 368 17.57 12.97 4.30
C LEU A 368 17.16 14.44 4.43
N SER A 369 16.68 15.07 3.36
CA SER A 369 16.23 16.46 3.39
C SER A 369 15.01 16.65 4.29
N LEU A 370 14.05 15.72 4.26
CA LEU A 370 12.90 15.71 5.16
C LEU A 370 13.33 15.54 6.63
N LEU A 371 14.29 14.66 6.92
CA LEU A 371 14.80 14.46 8.27
C LEU A 371 15.46 15.74 8.82
N MET A 372 16.26 16.42 8.00
CA MET A 372 16.89 17.69 8.37
C MET A 372 15.83 18.80 8.55
N TRP A 373 14.85 18.87 7.64
CA TRP A 373 13.76 19.83 7.72
C TRP A 373 12.94 19.65 9.00
N HIS A 374 12.58 18.42 9.33
CA HIS A 374 11.81 18.10 10.54
C HIS A 374 12.55 18.47 11.83
N LYS A 375 13.85 18.16 11.92
CA LYS A 375 14.68 18.60 13.06
C LYS A 375 14.70 20.13 13.21
N LYS A 376 14.80 20.87 12.11
CA LYS A 376 14.83 22.33 12.13
C LYS A 376 13.50 22.93 12.60
N VAL A 377 12.35 22.36 12.20
CA VAL A 377 11.03 22.84 12.63
C VAL A 377 10.85 22.72 14.15
N HIS A 378 11.32 21.63 14.75
CA HIS A 378 11.23 21.45 16.20
C HIS A 378 12.20 22.32 16.99
N LEU A 379 13.42 22.55 16.47
CA LEU A 379 14.39 23.46 17.12
C LEU A 379 13.93 24.92 17.19
N ILE A 380 12.95 25.33 16.38
CA ILE A 380 12.40 26.70 16.37
C ILE A 380 11.16 26.80 17.27
N ALA A 381 10.57 25.66 17.65
CA ALA A 381 9.36 25.60 18.47
C ALA A 381 9.66 25.49 19.97
N ASP A 382 10.86 25.02 20.34
CA ASP A 382 11.45 25.06 21.68
C ASP A 382 12.22 26.38 21.90
#